data_AF-A0A9J5Y3N4-F1
#
_entry.id   AF-A0A9J5Y3N4-F1
#
_cell.length_a   1.000
_cell.length_b   1.000
_cell.length_c   1.000
_cell.angle_alpha   90.00
_cell.angle_beta   90.00
_cell.angle_gamma   90.00
#
_symmetry.space_group_name_H-M   'P 1'
#
loop_
_entity.id
_entity.type
_entity.pdbx_description
1 polymer ?
#
loop_
_entity_poly.entity_id
_entity_poly.type
_entity_poly.pdbx_seq_one_letter_code
_entity_poly.pdbx_strand_id
1 'polypeptide(L)'
;MLKVLAMSNELSKILQKKDQDIVNAVEFLNITKKRLQDMRKNGWESLLDDVSSFCDVHDILILKLDESYFLGKSKRKSSSVSYAHHLRVEVFFAVIDVQLQELNDRFDVVSSDLLLGMGSLNLVNCFSNFDKGKIMTLAKC
;
A
#
# COMPACT_ATOMS: atom_id res chain seq x y z
N MET A 1 9.53 -5.68 -1.12
CA MET A 1 8.73 -5.93 0.10
C MET A 1 8.98 -4.92 1.22
N LEU A 2 10.23 -4.63 1.59
CA LEU A 2 10.52 -3.60 2.60
C LEU A 2 9.90 -2.23 2.30
N LYS A 3 9.87 -1.82 1.02
CA LYS A 3 9.21 -0.58 0.58
C LYS A 3 7.72 -0.52 0.98
N VAL A 4 6.99 -1.65 0.91
CA VAL A 4 5.57 -1.74 1.34
C VAL A 4 5.46 -1.52 2.84
N LEU A 5 6.27 -2.23 3.63
CA LEU A 5 6.29 -2.08 5.10
C LEU A 5 6.67 -0.66 5.53
N ALA A 6 7.64 -0.05 4.84
CA ALA A 6 8.05 1.32 5.10
C ALA A 6 6.89 2.31 4.89
N MET A 7 6.17 2.19 3.77
CA MET A 7 4.99 3.02 3.49
C MET A 7 3.89 2.83 4.55
N SER A 8 3.57 1.58 4.92
CA SER A 8 2.56 1.30 5.95
C SER A 8 2.98 1.87 7.32
N ASN A 9 4.27 1.80 7.68
CA ASN A 9 4.80 2.37 8.91
C ASN A 9 4.77 3.90 8.91
N GLU A 10 5.13 4.55 7.81
CA GLU A 10 5.03 6.00 7.65
C GLU A 10 3.58 6.49 7.83
N LEU A 11 2.64 5.83 7.15
CA LEU A 11 1.21 6.11 7.30
C LEU A 11 0.76 5.91 8.75
N SER A 12 1.15 4.80 9.39
CA SER A 12 0.81 4.52 10.78
C SER A 12 1.29 5.62 11.72
N LYS A 13 2.53 6.08 11.56
CA LYS A 13 3.09 7.19 12.36
C LYS A 13 2.31 8.49 12.16
N ILE A 14 1.92 8.80 10.92
CA ILE A 14 1.15 10.02 10.63
C ILE A 14 -0.25 9.94 11.26
N LEU A 15 -0.92 8.79 11.16
CA LEU A 15 -2.25 8.60 11.74
C LEU A 15 -2.24 8.60 13.28
N GLN A 16 -1.11 8.27 13.92
CA GLN A 16 -0.97 8.28 15.37
C GLN A 16 -0.61 9.65 15.96
N LYS A 17 -0.17 10.61 15.14
CA LYS A 17 0.14 11.96 15.61
C LYS A 17 -1.13 12.70 16.00
N LYS A 18 -1.24 13.03 17.29
CA LYS A 18 -2.43 13.68 17.88
C LYS A 18 -2.58 15.15 17.48
N ASP A 19 -1.49 15.78 17.08
CA ASP A 19 -1.38 17.18 16.66
C ASP A 19 -1.45 17.36 15.13
N GLN A 20 -1.60 16.25 14.39
CA GLN A 20 -1.63 16.28 12.94
C GLN A 20 -2.95 16.83 12.43
N ASP A 21 -2.88 17.71 11.42
CA ASP A 21 -4.05 18.13 10.67
C ASP A 21 -4.68 16.93 9.93
N ILE A 22 -5.99 16.76 10.12
CA ILE A 22 -6.75 15.63 9.58
C ILE A 22 -6.80 15.61 8.05
N VAL A 23 -6.79 16.78 7.40
CA VAL A 23 -6.77 16.89 5.94
C VAL A 23 -5.44 16.37 5.41
N ASN A 24 -4.33 16.77 6.03
CA ASN A 24 -3.00 16.27 5.70
C ASN A 24 -2.89 14.74 5.91
N ALA A 25 -3.51 14.20 6.97
CA ALA A 25 -3.52 12.76 7.22
C ALA A 25 -4.28 11.97 6.14
N VAL A 26 -5.45 12.47 5.72
CA VAL A 26 -6.24 11.86 4.63
C VAL A 26 -5.53 12.00 3.28
N GLU A 27 -4.88 13.13 3.01
CA GLU A 27 -4.05 13.29 1.81
C GLU A 27 -2.92 12.25 1.77
N PHE A 28 -2.23 12.05 2.89
CA PHE A 28 -1.16 11.05 2.98
C PHE A 28 -1.66 9.62 2.79
N LEU A 29 -2.84 9.29 3.32
CA LEU A 29 -3.51 8.01 3.06
C LEU A 29 -3.73 7.80 1.56
N ASN A 30 -4.26 8.79 0.85
CA ASN A 30 -4.50 8.72 -0.60
C ASN A 30 -3.19 8.58 -1.39
N ILE A 31 -2.16 9.31 -1.01
CA ILE A 31 -0.81 9.18 -1.59
C ILE A 31 -0.29 7.76 -1.38
N THR A 32 -0.45 7.19 -0.18
CA THR A 32 0.00 5.83 0.14
C THR A 32 -0.73 4.79 -0.70
N LYS A 33 -2.06 4.87 -0.81
CA LYS A 33 -2.86 3.99 -1.69
C LYS A 33 -2.39 4.09 -3.14
N LYS A 34 -2.14 5.30 -3.65
CA LYS A 34 -1.65 5.52 -5.02
C LYS A 34 -0.27 4.91 -5.24
N ARG A 35 0.66 5.08 -4.30
CA ARG A 35 2.02 4.50 -4.38
C ARG A 35 1.99 2.97 -4.37
N LEU A 36 1.15 2.37 -3.54
CA LEU A 36 0.95 0.91 -3.54
C LEU A 36 0.40 0.42 -4.88
N GLN A 37 -0.61 1.09 -5.43
CA GLN A 37 -1.16 0.77 -6.76
C GLN A 37 -0.12 0.91 -7.88
N ASP A 38 0.68 1.97 -7.85
CA ASP A 38 1.74 2.18 -8.85
C ASP A 38 2.83 1.10 -8.74
N MET A 39 3.25 0.77 -7.51
CA MET A 39 4.18 -0.32 -7.24
C MET A 39 3.66 -1.66 -7.74
N ARG A 40 2.36 -1.95 -7.60
CA ARG A 40 1.74 -3.16 -8.14
C ARG A 40 1.83 -3.22 -9.67
N LYS A 41 1.57 -2.09 -10.35
CA LYS A 41 1.51 -2.03 -11.81
C LYS A 41 2.90 -2.04 -12.46
N ASN A 42 3.81 -1.24 -11.90
CA ASN A 42 5.06 -0.85 -12.55
C ASN A 42 6.31 -1.19 -11.70
N GLY A 43 6.13 -1.62 -10.45
CA GLY A 43 7.22 -1.81 -9.49
C GLY A 43 7.88 -3.18 -9.55
N TRP A 44 7.38 -4.12 -10.36
CA TRP A 44 7.92 -5.49 -10.42
C TRP A 44 9.32 -5.52 -11.04
N GLU A 45 9.48 -4.92 -12.22
CA GLU A 45 10.76 -4.93 -12.94
C GLU A 45 11.84 -4.21 -12.11
N SER A 46 11.54 -3.02 -11.57
CA SER A 46 12.49 -2.32 -10.68
C SER A 46 12.85 -3.09 -9.42
N LEU A 47 11.93 -3.87 -8.84
CA LEU A 47 12.24 -4.73 -7.69
C LEU A 47 13.17 -5.87 -8.08
N LEU A 48 12.98 -6.47 -9.26
CA LEU A 48 13.88 -7.51 -9.76
C LEU A 48 15.28 -6.95 -10.01
N ASP A 49 15.39 -5.74 -10.57
CA ASP A 49 16.67 -5.08 -10.79
C ASP A 49 17.40 -4.78 -9.47
N ASP A 50 16.69 -4.23 -8.48
CA ASP A 50 17.21 -3.97 -7.13
C ASP A 50 17.73 -5.28 -6.49
N VAL A 51 16.96 -6.38 -6.59
CA VAL A 51 17.33 -7.68 -6.01
C VAL A 51 18.52 -8.29 -6.77
N SER A 52 18.54 -8.20 -8.09
CA SER A 52 19.62 -8.75 -8.91
C SER A 52 20.93 -8.02 -8.62
N SER A 53 20.90 -6.68 -8.59
CA SER A 53 22.06 -5.87 -8.23
C SER A 53 22.58 -6.17 -6.83
N PHE A 54 21.69 -6.37 -5.85
CA PHE A 54 22.08 -6.78 -4.51
C PHE A 54 22.75 -8.16 -4.50
N CYS A 55 22.19 -9.14 -5.21
CA CYS A 55 22.76 -10.48 -5.33
C CYS A 55 24.15 -10.44 -5.99
N ASP A 56 24.32 -9.67 -7.06
CA ASP A 56 25.58 -9.52 -7.77
C ASP A 56 26.68 -8.93 -6.87
N VAL A 57 26.35 -7.92 -6.06
CA VAL A 57 27.29 -7.29 -5.11
C VAL A 57 27.73 -8.25 -4.00
N HIS A 58 26.93 -9.27 -3.70
CA HIS A 58 27.16 -10.19 -2.59
C HIS A 58 27.49 -11.63 -3.05
N ASP A 59 27.81 -11.83 -4.33
CA ASP A 59 28.09 -13.14 -4.93
C ASP A 59 27.01 -14.20 -4.65
N ILE A 60 25.75 -13.76 -4.55
CA ILE A 60 24.60 -14.65 -4.34
C ILE A 60 24.11 -15.14 -5.70
N LEU A 61 24.10 -16.46 -5.90
CA LEU A 61 23.57 -17.06 -7.12
C LEU A 61 22.08 -16.77 -7.28
N ILE A 62 21.72 -16.07 -8.36
CA ILE A 62 20.33 -15.82 -8.74
C ILE A 62 19.73 -17.12 -9.29
N LEU A 63 18.61 -17.56 -8.72
CA LEU A 63 17.81 -18.69 -9.20
C LEU A 63 17.33 -18.43 -10.64
N LYS A 64 17.34 -19.47 -11.48
CA LYS A 64 16.71 -19.40 -12.80
C LYS A 64 15.21 -19.22 -12.65
N LEU A 65 14.74 -17.99 -12.88
CA LEU A 65 13.33 -17.61 -12.70
C LEU A 65 12.36 -18.31 -13.67
N ASP A 66 12.89 -18.85 -14.77
CA ASP A 66 12.15 -19.60 -15.78
C ASP A 66 11.92 -21.07 -15.42
N GLU A 67 12.54 -21.58 -14.36
CA GLU A 67 12.30 -22.94 -13.91
C GLU A 67 10.88 -23.10 -13.34
N SER A 68 10.37 -24.32 -13.44
CA SER A 68 9.07 -24.65 -12.87
C SER A 68 9.10 -24.50 -11.36
N TYR A 69 8.11 -23.79 -10.84
CA TYR A 69 7.90 -23.69 -9.40
C TYR A 69 7.38 -25.03 -8.88
N PHE A 70 7.97 -25.54 -7.78
CA PHE A 70 7.51 -26.74 -7.09
C PHE A 70 7.10 -26.39 -5.66
N LEU A 71 5.81 -26.49 -5.36
CA LEU A 71 5.31 -26.27 -4.00
C LEU A 71 5.61 -27.49 -3.11
N GLY A 72 6.68 -27.41 -2.32
CA GLY A 72 7.05 -28.42 -1.32
C GLY A 72 7.98 -29.54 -1.82
N LYS A 73 8.20 -30.58 -1.00
CA LYS A 73 9.16 -31.69 -1.27
C LYS A 73 8.68 -32.70 -2.33
N SER A 74 7.47 -32.55 -2.86
CA SER A 74 6.88 -33.53 -3.79
C SER A 74 7.03 -33.07 -5.24
N LYS A 75 7.97 -33.67 -5.97
CA LYS A 75 8.12 -33.52 -7.43
C LYS A 75 6.91 -34.03 -8.23
N ARG A 76 5.89 -34.63 -7.59
CA ARG A 76 4.73 -35.25 -8.28
C ARG A 76 3.61 -34.28 -8.62
N LYS A 77 3.64 -33.04 -8.13
CA LYS A 77 2.73 -31.97 -8.57
C LYS A 77 3.56 -30.86 -9.18
N SER A 78 3.96 -31.01 -10.45
CA SER A 78 4.50 -29.89 -11.20
C SER A 78 3.37 -28.87 -11.35
N SER A 79 3.42 -27.76 -10.62
CA SER A 79 2.67 -26.58 -11.06
C SER A 79 3.23 -26.20 -12.42
N SER A 80 2.38 -26.00 -13.42
CA SER A 80 2.75 -25.49 -14.74
C SER A 80 3.17 -24.01 -14.71
N VAL A 81 3.55 -23.50 -13.54
CA VAL A 81 3.76 -22.10 -13.21
C VAL A 81 5.26 -21.89 -12.98
N SER A 82 5.85 -20.87 -13.60
CA SER A 82 7.26 -20.53 -13.41
C SER A 82 7.51 -19.88 -12.05
N TYR A 83 8.75 -19.95 -11.58
CA TYR A 83 9.17 -19.27 -10.36
C TYR A 83 8.93 -17.75 -10.43
N ALA A 84 9.19 -17.15 -11.60
CA ALA A 84 8.89 -15.75 -11.89
C ALA A 84 7.42 -15.41 -11.65
N HIS A 85 6.50 -16.24 -12.16
CA HIS A 85 5.07 -16.00 -12.01
C HIS A 85 4.64 -16.14 -10.55
N HIS A 86 5.11 -17.18 -9.85
CA HIS A 86 4.81 -17.37 -8.44
C HIS A 86 5.25 -16.16 -7.61
N LEU A 87 6.50 -15.69 -7.77
CA LEU A 87 6.98 -14.52 -7.04
C LEU A 87 6.20 -13.24 -7.39
N ARG A 88 5.87 -13.03 -8.67
CA ARG A 88 5.16 -11.82 -9.11
C ARG A 88 3.72 -11.79 -8.63
N VAL A 89 2.98 -12.87 -8.84
CA VAL A 89 1.53 -12.91 -8.64
C VAL A 89 1.18 -13.35 -7.22
N GLU A 90 1.70 -14.49 -6.79
CA GLU A 90 1.31 -15.11 -5.50
C GLU A 90 1.99 -14.44 -4.31
N VAL A 91 3.12 -13.74 -4.52
CA VAL A 91 3.84 -13.06 -3.43
C VAL A 91 3.75 -11.54 -3.58
N PHE A 92 4.29 -10.97 -4.66
CA PHE A 92 4.41 -9.52 -4.79
C PHE A 92 3.05 -8.82 -4.93
N PHE A 93 2.19 -9.27 -5.85
CA PHE A 93 0.84 -8.72 -5.96
C PHE A 93 0.00 -9.02 -4.72
N ALA A 94 0.02 -10.26 -4.23
CA ALA A 94 -0.76 -10.65 -3.07
C ALA A 94 -0.51 -9.75 -1.85
N VAL A 95 0.74 -9.44 -1.52
CA VAL A 95 1.01 -8.58 -0.36
C VAL A 95 0.58 -7.13 -0.58
N ILE A 96 0.76 -6.59 -1.79
CA ILE A 96 0.29 -5.23 -2.09
C ILE A 96 -1.24 -5.17 -2.05
N ASP A 97 -1.91 -6.19 -2.59
CA ASP A 97 -3.37 -6.29 -2.62
C ASP A 97 -3.96 -6.40 -1.22
N VAL A 98 -3.34 -7.19 -0.33
CA VAL A 98 -3.73 -7.27 1.09
C VAL A 98 -3.60 -5.90 1.76
N GLN A 99 -2.51 -5.17 1.54
CA GLN A 99 -2.33 -3.84 2.14
C GLN A 99 -3.34 -2.83 1.59
N LEU A 100 -3.61 -2.85 0.28
CA LEU A 100 -4.61 -1.99 -0.32
C LEU A 100 -6.02 -2.30 0.19
N GLN A 101 -6.36 -3.58 0.30
CA GLN A 101 -7.64 -4.05 0.82
C GLN A 101 -7.84 -3.55 2.25
N GLU A 102 -6.86 -3.78 3.13
CA GLU A 102 -6.90 -3.32 4.52
C GLU A 102 -7.11 -1.80 4.63
N LEU A 103 -6.43 -1.01 3.80
CA LEU A 103 -6.60 0.44 3.77
C LEU A 103 -7.96 0.88 3.23
N ASN A 104 -8.57 0.11 2.33
CA ASN A 104 -9.90 0.39 1.80
C ASN A 104 -11.00 -0.02 2.78
N ASP A 105 -10.81 -1.12 3.51
CA ASP A 105 -11.77 -1.59 4.50
C ASP A 105 -11.80 -0.69 5.74
N ARG A 106 -10.64 -0.15 6.16
CA ARG A 106 -10.56 0.79 7.29
C ARG A 106 -10.94 2.23 6.93
N PHE A 107 -10.67 2.63 5.70
CA PHE A 107 -10.91 3.98 5.20
C PHE A 107 -11.65 3.90 3.87
N ASP A 108 -12.92 3.52 3.97
CA ASP A 108 -13.83 3.53 2.84
C ASP A 108 -14.21 4.97 2.45
N VAL A 109 -15.08 5.12 1.46
CA VAL A 109 -15.51 6.43 0.97
C VAL A 109 -16.15 7.24 2.10
N VAL A 110 -17.04 6.63 2.88
CA VAL A 110 -17.77 7.30 3.96
C VAL A 110 -16.83 7.77 5.06
N SER A 111 -15.91 6.91 5.49
CA SER A 111 -14.94 7.23 6.53
C SER A 111 -13.99 8.34 6.07
N SER A 112 -13.54 8.29 4.81
CA SER A 112 -12.67 9.31 4.23
C SER A 112 -13.37 10.66 4.10
N ASP A 113 -14.63 10.67 3.64
CA ASP A 113 -15.45 11.87 3.53
C ASP A 113 -15.77 12.48 4.91
N LEU A 114 -16.03 11.63 5.91
CA LEU A 114 -16.22 12.06 7.30
C LEU A 114 -14.96 12.72 7.85
N LEU A 115 -13.78 12.12 7.66
CA LEU A 115 -12.50 12.67 8.12
C LEU A 115 -12.20 14.02 7.44
N LEU A 116 -12.48 14.15 6.13
CA LEU A 116 -12.35 15.41 5.42
C LEU A 116 -13.35 16.46 5.93
N GLY A 117 -14.59 16.05 6.21
CA GLY A 117 -15.61 16.90 6.78
C GLY A 117 -15.23 17.44 8.16
N MET A 118 -14.64 16.59 9.02
CA MET A 118 -14.08 16.98 10.32
C MET A 118 -12.94 18.01 10.20
N GLY A 119 -12.22 18.05 9.07
CA GLY A 119 -11.25 19.11 8.77
C GLY A 119 -11.86 20.53 8.79
N SER A 120 -13.17 20.65 8.52
CA SER A 120 -13.93 21.90 8.64
C SER A 120 -14.03 22.41 10.09
N LEU A 121 -13.83 21.51 11.06
CA LEU A 121 -13.87 21.79 12.50
C LEU A 121 -12.45 22.00 13.09
N ASN A 122 -11.41 22.05 12.26
CA ASN A 122 -10.05 22.22 12.74
C ASN A 122 -9.81 23.63 13.30
N LEU A 123 -9.52 23.70 14.60
CA LEU A 123 -9.22 24.93 15.34
C LEU A 123 -7.86 25.54 14.99
N VAL A 124 -6.90 24.73 14.52
CA VAL A 124 -5.50 25.15 14.32
C VAL A 124 -5.37 26.25 13.26
N ASN A 125 -6.30 26.34 12.30
CA ASN A 125 -6.31 27.39 11.29
C ASN A 125 -7.61 28.23 11.30
N CYS A 126 -8.16 28.49 12.49
CA CYS A 126 -9.38 29.31 12.67
C CYS A 126 -10.55 28.86 11.77
N PHE A 127 -10.72 27.56 11.58
CA PHE A 127 -11.75 26.99 10.70
C PHE A 127 -11.64 27.47 9.23
N SER A 128 -10.42 27.66 8.70
CA SER A 128 -10.20 28.05 7.29
C SER A 128 -10.91 27.13 6.29
N ASN A 129 -11.11 25.87 6.66
CA ASN A 129 -11.74 24.85 5.82
C ASN A 129 -13.24 24.70 6.11
N PHE A 130 -13.84 25.61 6.88
CA PHE A 130 -15.25 25.57 7.23
C PHE A 130 -16.14 25.65 5.99
N ASP A 131 -16.93 24.61 5.79
CA ASP A 131 -17.95 24.57 4.73
C ASP A 131 -19.28 24.11 5.33
N LYS A 132 -20.25 25.03 5.35
CA LYS A 132 -21.60 24.76 5.88
C LYS A 132 -22.29 23.61 5.14
N GLY A 133 -22.06 23.48 3.83
CA GLY A 133 -22.62 22.41 3.02
C GLY A 133 -22.06 21.05 3.41
N LYS A 134 -20.73 20.94 3.55
CA LYS A 134 -20.06 19.71 4.00
C LYS A 134 -20.53 19.29 5.39
N ILE A 135 -20.61 20.23 6.33
CA ILE A 135 -21.10 19.95 7.70
C ILE A 135 -22.57 19.50 7.66
N MET A 136 -23.41 20.14 6.85
CA MET A 136 -24.81 19.73 6.71
C MET A 136 -24.93 18.32 6.12
N THR A 137 -24.03 17.93 5.22
CA THR A 137 -23.97 16.56 4.68
C THR A 137 -23.59 15.54 5.76
N LEU A 138 -22.69 15.89 6.69
CA LEU A 138 -22.39 15.03 7.85
C LEU A 138 -23.59 14.82 8.78
N ALA A 139 -24.49 15.81 8.88
CA ALA A 139 -25.68 15.77 9.71
C ALA A 139 -26.89 15.04 9.06
N LYS A 140 -26.79 14.70 7.77
CA LYS A 140 -27.80 13.90 7.06
C LYS A 140 -27.51 12.42 7.32
N CYS A 141 -27.95 11.92 8.47
CA CYS A 141 -28.08 10.49 8.72
C CYS A 141 -29.34 9.95 8.03
#